data_AF-A0A9X8GU03-F1
#
_entry.id   AF-A0A9X8GU03-F1
#
_cell.length_a   1.000
_cell.length_b   1.000
_cell.length_c   1.000
_cell.angle_alpha   90.00
_cell.angle_beta   90.00
_cell.angle_gamma   90.00
#
_symmetry.space_group_name_H-M   'P 1'
#
loop_
_entity.id
_entity.type
_entity.pdbx_description
1 polymer ?
#
loop_
_entity_poly.entity_id
_entity_poly.type
_entity_poly.pdbx_seq_one_letter_code
_entity_poly.pdbx_strand_id
1 'polypeptide(L)'
;MAALARQEHAAFDGQTMDAEGRLTESGISEAEDVRSAPGEPPAWQRVLRYWHAVDPPHERLPHLVRFGAQHAADRTLLTEALNQASAAGLQGLNPSDQRALEVALQRVAVIDTPWSAAFISWVAREAGLGADEFVFSEAHVDYAGAAWQAGVDEAAGRATPQALRACDLTRTPPRPGDLVCQARGARGAALDSYERIGEALAGRPTGGAPLPMHCDVVVNVDDTGFDAVGGNVLQSVTLRRLAFAPGTRLLDASYLPEGCTTGGVACVDRHMSRQPWSLLLQWR
;
A
#
# COMPACT_ATOMS: atom_id res chain seq x y z
N MET A 1 -4.27 6.24 12.92
CA MET A 1 -4.27 5.48 11.64
C MET A 1 -5.58 4.73 11.37
N ALA A 2 -6.04 3.82 12.24
CA ALA A 2 -7.24 3.00 11.97
C ALA A 2 -8.51 3.78 11.58
N ALA A 3 -8.82 4.90 12.26
CA ALA A 3 -9.99 5.73 11.95
C ALA A 3 -9.91 6.37 10.55
N LEU A 4 -8.73 6.88 10.17
CA LEU A 4 -8.47 7.49 8.85
C LEU A 4 -8.59 6.46 7.72
N ALA A 5 -8.07 5.25 7.94
CA ALA A 5 -8.19 4.17 6.96
C ALA A 5 -9.66 3.77 6.75
N ARG A 6 -10.46 3.68 7.83
CA ARG A 6 -11.92 3.44 7.72
C ARG A 6 -12.66 4.57 7.00
N GLN A 7 -12.27 5.82 7.25
CA GLN A 7 -12.86 6.96 6.57
C GLN A 7 -12.61 6.90 5.05
N GLU A 8 -11.39 6.60 4.62
CA GLU A 8 -11.12 6.46 3.18
C GLU A 8 -11.74 5.20 2.57
N HIS A 9 -11.87 4.09 3.31
CA HIS A 9 -12.64 2.92 2.86
C HIS A 9 -14.11 3.28 2.59
N ALA A 10 -14.76 4.01 3.50
CA ALA A 10 -16.12 4.49 3.29
C ALA A 10 -16.20 5.48 2.12
N ALA A 11 -15.19 6.34 1.94
CA ALA A 11 -15.13 7.26 0.82
C ALA A 11 -14.95 6.56 -0.54
N PHE A 12 -14.47 5.31 -0.57
CA PHE A 12 -14.39 4.45 -1.74
C PHE A 12 -15.58 3.47 -1.83
N ASP A 13 -16.71 3.81 -1.21
CA ASP A 13 -17.96 3.03 -1.22
C ASP A 13 -17.81 1.61 -0.65
N GLY A 14 -16.90 1.44 0.30
CA GLY A 14 -16.92 0.27 1.18
C GLY A 14 -16.46 -1.04 0.57
N GLN A 15 -15.62 -1.06 -0.49
CA GLN A 15 -15.14 -2.30 -1.11
C GLN A 15 -14.61 -3.30 -0.06
N THR A 16 -15.18 -4.51 -0.01
CA THR A 16 -14.96 -5.47 1.09
C THR A 16 -14.69 -6.89 0.59
N MET A 17 -13.69 -7.51 1.22
CA MET A 17 -13.32 -8.91 1.05
C MET A 17 -13.48 -9.69 2.35
N ASP A 18 -14.10 -10.86 2.27
CA ASP A 18 -14.25 -11.77 3.40
C ASP A 18 -12.97 -12.57 3.72
N ALA A 19 -13.04 -13.36 4.79
CA ALA A 19 -11.91 -14.15 5.30
C ALA A 19 -11.45 -15.24 4.31
N GLU A 20 -12.31 -15.61 3.35
CA GLU A 20 -12.02 -16.54 2.27
C GLU A 20 -11.46 -15.86 1.02
N GLY A 21 -11.22 -14.54 1.06
CA GLY A 21 -10.66 -13.79 -0.05
C GLY A 21 -11.66 -13.51 -1.17
N ARG A 22 -12.96 -13.64 -0.92
CA ARG A 22 -14.02 -13.31 -1.90
C ARG A 22 -14.39 -11.84 -1.77
N LEU A 23 -14.56 -11.17 -2.90
CA LEU A 23 -15.11 -9.82 -2.94
C LEU A 23 -16.61 -9.88 -2.66
N THR A 24 -17.05 -9.39 -1.51
CA THR A 24 -18.46 -9.39 -1.09
C THR A 24 -19.17 -8.08 -1.41
N GLU A 25 -18.41 -6.98 -1.51
CA GLU A 25 -18.91 -5.65 -1.86
C GLU A 25 -17.92 -5.01 -2.85
N SER A 26 -18.43 -4.46 -3.96
CA SER A 26 -17.64 -3.66 -4.90
C SER A 26 -17.76 -2.20 -4.52
N GLY A 27 -16.64 -1.47 -4.55
CA GLY A 27 -16.63 -0.04 -4.31
C GLY A 27 -16.25 0.76 -5.55
N ILE A 28 -15.84 2.00 -5.33
CA ILE A 28 -15.36 2.94 -6.35
C ILE A 28 -13.92 2.61 -6.72
N SER A 29 -13.59 2.64 -8.00
CA SER A 29 -12.23 2.46 -8.52
C SER A 29 -11.43 3.76 -8.57
N GLU A 30 -10.10 3.66 -8.45
CA GLU A 30 -9.12 4.75 -8.36
C GLU A 30 -9.23 5.83 -9.46
N ALA A 31 -9.71 5.46 -10.64
CA ALA A 31 -9.82 6.36 -11.78
C ALA A 31 -11.18 7.10 -11.87
N GLU A 32 -12.15 6.70 -11.06
CA GLU A 32 -13.51 7.22 -11.14
C GLU A 32 -13.61 8.67 -10.72
N ASP A 33 -14.42 9.42 -11.46
CA ASP A 33 -14.75 10.84 -11.21
C ASP A 33 -16.05 11.00 -10.40
N VAL A 34 -16.58 9.90 -9.88
CA VAL A 34 -17.79 9.88 -9.04
C VAL A 34 -17.44 10.38 -7.64
N ARG A 35 -18.32 11.19 -7.08
CA ARG A 35 -18.22 11.69 -5.70
C ARG A 35 -19.14 10.88 -4.80
N SER A 36 -18.62 10.44 -3.68
CA SER A 36 -19.37 9.68 -2.67
C SER A 36 -20.38 10.56 -1.92
N ALA A 37 -20.08 11.87 -1.79
CA ALA A 37 -20.99 12.87 -1.23
C ALA A 37 -20.77 14.27 -1.83
N PRO A 38 -21.77 15.19 -1.75
CA PRO A 38 -21.60 16.57 -2.16
C PRO A 38 -20.45 17.26 -1.42
N GLY A 39 -19.57 17.92 -2.17
CA GLY A 39 -18.39 18.62 -1.62
C GLY A 39 -17.16 17.74 -1.41
N GLU A 40 -17.28 16.42 -1.51
CA GLU A 40 -16.11 15.53 -1.45
C GLU A 40 -15.35 15.46 -2.79
N PRO A 41 -14.03 15.22 -2.73
CA PRO A 41 -13.25 14.93 -3.92
C PRO A 41 -13.61 13.54 -4.47
N PRO A 42 -13.65 13.36 -5.81
CA PRO A 42 -13.76 12.05 -6.43
C PRO A 42 -12.51 11.18 -6.15
N ALA A 43 -12.62 9.87 -6.40
CA ALA A 43 -11.59 8.89 -6.08
C ALA A 43 -10.20 9.27 -6.62
N TRP A 44 -10.11 9.68 -7.89
CA TRP A 44 -8.81 10.03 -8.50
C TRP A 44 -8.11 11.21 -7.81
N GLN A 45 -8.87 12.19 -7.28
CA GLN A 45 -8.31 13.31 -6.52
C GLN A 45 -7.82 12.87 -5.13
N ARG A 46 -8.48 11.87 -4.54
CA ARG A 46 -8.04 11.25 -3.28
C ARG A 46 -6.71 10.53 -3.48
N VAL A 47 -6.57 9.75 -4.56
CA VAL A 47 -5.32 9.07 -4.89
C VAL A 47 -4.19 10.07 -5.14
N LEU A 48 -4.46 11.16 -5.86
CA LEU A 48 -3.50 12.25 -6.05
C LEU A 48 -3.04 12.84 -4.70
N ARG A 49 -3.97 13.07 -3.76
CA ARG A 49 -3.64 13.54 -2.40
C ARG A 49 -2.71 12.58 -1.66
N TYR A 50 -2.87 11.27 -1.82
CA TYR A 50 -1.97 10.29 -1.19
C TYR A 50 -0.53 10.44 -1.68
N TRP A 51 -0.34 10.65 -2.99
CA TRP A 51 1.00 10.87 -3.58
C TRP A 51 1.66 12.14 -3.04
N HIS A 52 0.92 13.25 -2.94
CA HIS A 52 1.45 14.49 -2.37
C HIS A 52 1.91 14.33 -0.91
N ALA A 53 1.39 13.35 -0.18
CA ALA A 53 1.78 13.11 1.21
C ALA A 53 3.18 12.47 1.34
N VAL A 54 3.72 11.85 0.28
CA VAL A 54 5.02 11.18 0.30
C VAL A 54 6.16 12.20 0.34
N ASP A 55 6.14 13.21 -0.52
CA ASP A 55 7.13 14.29 -0.59
C ASP A 55 6.45 15.66 -0.66
N PRO A 56 5.84 16.14 0.45
CA PRO A 56 5.06 17.39 0.44
C PRO A 56 5.81 18.63 -0.07
N PRO A 57 7.10 18.86 0.27
CA PRO A 57 7.82 20.04 -0.20
C PRO A 57 7.98 20.11 -1.72
N HIS A 58 7.99 18.97 -2.41
CA HIS A 58 8.19 18.90 -3.86
C HIS A 58 6.97 18.38 -4.62
N GLU A 59 5.90 18.03 -3.91
CA GLU A 59 4.65 17.47 -4.46
C GLU A 59 4.90 16.37 -5.50
N ARG A 60 5.89 15.51 -5.23
CA ARG A 60 6.41 14.58 -6.24
C ARG A 60 5.36 13.53 -6.61
N LEU A 61 4.90 13.60 -7.85
CA LEU A 61 4.11 12.53 -8.47
C LEU A 61 5.01 11.48 -9.11
N PRO A 62 4.52 10.23 -9.25
CA PRO A 62 5.23 9.17 -9.96
C PRO A 62 5.74 9.64 -11.32
N HIS A 63 6.95 9.23 -11.66
CA HIS A 63 7.60 9.61 -12.91
C HIS A 63 7.25 8.65 -14.05
N LEU A 64 6.84 7.41 -13.76
CA LEU A 64 6.55 6.40 -14.77
C LEU A 64 5.10 6.46 -15.26
N VAL A 65 4.91 6.38 -16.57
CA VAL A 65 3.60 6.32 -17.26
C VAL A 65 3.53 5.05 -18.12
N ARG A 66 2.47 4.25 -17.98
CA ARG A 66 2.27 3.01 -18.76
C ARG A 66 1.17 3.19 -19.80
N PHE A 67 1.51 3.82 -20.92
CA PHE A 67 0.58 4.19 -21.99
C PHE A 67 0.40 3.10 -23.08
N GLY A 68 0.45 1.82 -22.71
CA GLY A 68 0.32 0.70 -23.66
C GLY A 68 1.58 0.39 -24.48
N ALA A 69 2.70 1.03 -24.19
CA ALA A 69 4.01 0.70 -24.74
C ALA A 69 4.67 -0.49 -24.01
N GLN A 70 5.64 -1.14 -24.66
CA GLN A 70 6.41 -2.24 -24.07
C GLN A 70 7.18 -1.83 -22.81
N HIS A 71 7.58 -0.55 -22.72
CA HIS A 71 8.30 0.02 -21.60
C HIS A 71 7.57 1.27 -21.11
N ALA A 72 7.55 1.50 -19.80
CA ALA A 72 7.05 2.75 -19.25
C ALA A 72 7.90 3.93 -19.73
N ALA A 73 7.28 5.08 -19.93
CA ALA A 73 7.99 6.33 -20.21
C ALA A 73 8.15 7.15 -18.94
N ASP A 74 9.20 7.98 -18.91
CA ASP A 74 9.31 9.08 -17.95
C ASP A 74 8.35 10.20 -18.37
N ARG A 75 7.47 10.63 -17.45
CA ARG A 75 6.44 11.65 -17.72
C ARG A 75 7.04 13.00 -18.09
N THR A 76 8.21 13.34 -17.55
CA THR A 76 8.89 14.62 -17.79
C THR A 76 9.43 14.61 -19.21
N LEU A 77 10.15 13.55 -19.59
CA LEU A 77 10.68 13.39 -20.94
C LEU A 77 9.55 13.30 -21.99
N LEU A 78 8.45 12.61 -21.65
CA LEU A 78 7.28 12.52 -22.53
C LEU A 78 6.62 13.89 -22.72
N THR A 79 6.46 14.66 -21.64
CA THR A 79 5.93 16.04 -21.70
C THR A 79 6.83 16.95 -22.53
N GLU A 80 8.16 16.86 -22.35
CA GLU A 80 9.13 17.60 -23.14
C GLU A 80 9.03 17.26 -24.63
N ALA A 81 8.93 15.98 -24.98
CA ALA A 81 8.78 15.55 -26.37
C ALA A 81 7.48 16.07 -27.01
N LEU A 82 6.37 16.05 -26.27
CA LEU A 82 5.07 16.58 -26.73
C LEU A 82 5.10 18.10 -26.94
N ASN A 83 5.80 18.82 -26.05
CA ASN A 83 6.00 20.25 -26.17
C ASN A 83 6.85 20.60 -27.40
N GLN A 84 7.92 19.85 -27.66
CA GLN A 84 8.77 20.03 -28.84
C GLN A 84 8.01 19.78 -30.15
N ALA A 85 7.19 18.71 -30.20
CA ALA A 85 6.36 18.40 -31.36
C ALA A 85 5.34 19.51 -31.66
N SER A 86 4.74 20.10 -30.63
CA SER A 86 3.79 21.20 -30.76
C SER A 86 4.43 22.48 -31.30
N ALA A 87 5.69 22.77 -30.90
CA ALA A 87 6.43 23.94 -31.36
C ALA A 87 6.90 23.84 -32.83
N ALA A 88 7.04 22.62 -33.38
CA ALA A 88 7.56 22.37 -34.73
C ALA A 88 6.50 22.51 -35.86
N GLY A 89 5.27 22.95 -35.58
CA GLY A 89 4.27 23.27 -36.61
C GLY A 89 3.50 22.08 -37.18
N LEU A 90 3.60 20.89 -36.60
CA LEU A 90 2.70 19.76 -36.88
C LEU A 90 1.34 20.01 -36.20
N GLN A 91 0.49 20.87 -36.77
CA GLN A 91 -0.83 21.26 -36.21
C GLN A 91 -0.80 21.45 -34.67
N GLY A 92 -0.07 22.46 -34.20
CA GLY A 92 0.28 22.62 -32.79
C GLY A 92 -0.92 22.64 -31.84
N LEU A 93 -0.80 21.88 -30.75
CA LEU A 93 -1.71 21.92 -29.60
C LEU A 93 -1.78 23.36 -29.07
N ASN A 94 -3.00 23.88 -28.92
CA ASN A 94 -3.18 25.19 -28.28
C ASN A 94 -2.86 25.08 -26.76
N PRO A 95 -2.74 26.19 -26.02
CA PRO A 95 -2.42 26.14 -24.58
C PRO A 95 -3.41 25.32 -23.74
N SER A 96 -4.69 25.27 -24.12
CA SER A 96 -5.70 24.43 -23.47
C SER A 96 -5.46 22.95 -23.74
N ASP A 97 -5.08 22.59 -24.97
CA ASP A 97 -4.78 21.21 -25.34
C ASP A 97 -3.50 20.72 -24.64
N GLN A 98 -2.48 21.58 -24.55
CA GLN A 98 -1.24 21.29 -23.81
C GLN A 98 -1.53 21.03 -22.33
N ARG A 99 -2.36 21.88 -21.71
CA ARG A 99 -2.79 21.70 -20.33
C ARG A 99 -3.60 20.42 -20.14
N ALA A 100 -4.51 20.11 -21.06
CA ALA A 100 -5.31 18.89 -21.01
C ALA A 100 -4.41 17.65 -21.09
N LEU A 101 -3.39 17.68 -21.95
CA LEU A 101 -2.42 16.60 -22.09
C LEU A 101 -1.55 16.44 -20.85
N GLU A 102 -1.06 17.54 -20.26
CA GLU A 102 -0.32 17.50 -19.01
C GLU A 102 -1.16 16.87 -17.88
N VAL A 103 -2.42 17.29 -17.73
CA VAL A 103 -3.36 16.71 -16.76
C VAL A 103 -3.57 15.22 -17.03
N ALA A 104 -3.75 14.83 -18.30
CA ALA A 104 -3.91 13.42 -18.67
C ALA A 104 -2.68 12.59 -18.29
N LEU A 105 -1.46 13.09 -18.58
CA LEU A 105 -0.21 12.40 -18.21
C LEU A 105 -0.05 12.26 -16.70
N GLN A 106 -0.33 13.31 -15.93
CA GLN A 106 -0.27 13.27 -14.47
C GLN A 106 -1.28 12.27 -13.90
N ARG A 107 -2.53 12.28 -14.39
CA ARG A 107 -3.56 11.34 -13.95
C ARG A 107 -3.18 9.90 -14.26
N VAL A 108 -2.68 9.62 -15.46
CA VAL A 108 -2.24 8.27 -15.83
C VAL A 108 -1.04 7.83 -15.00
N ALA A 109 -0.06 8.70 -14.73
CA ALA A 109 1.08 8.37 -13.86
C ALA A 109 0.64 7.94 -12.45
N VAL A 110 -0.34 8.64 -11.90
CA VAL A 110 -0.91 8.39 -10.57
C VAL A 110 -1.71 7.07 -10.52
N ILE A 111 -2.45 6.75 -11.59
CA ILE A 111 -3.28 5.55 -11.70
C ILE A 111 -2.43 4.31 -12.00
N ASP A 112 -1.48 4.40 -12.94
CA ASP A 112 -0.66 3.25 -13.38
C ASP A 112 0.45 2.86 -12.39
N THR A 113 0.72 3.72 -11.40
CA THR A 113 1.73 3.46 -10.37
C THR A 113 1.06 2.94 -9.10
N PRO A 114 1.50 1.78 -8.56
CA PRO A 114 0.91 1.24 -7.35
C PRO A 114 1.00 2.21 -6.16
N TRP A 115 -0.14 2.73 -5.70
CA TRP A 115 -0.20 3.80 -4.69
C TRP A 115 -0.45 3.31 -3.27
N SER A 116 -0.49 1.98 -3.04
CA SER A 116 -0.71 1.39 -1.71
C SER A 116 0.22 1.93 -0.62
N ALA A 117 1.49 2.19 -0.92
CA ALA A 117 2.44 2.73 0.05
C ALA A 117 2.27 4.24 0.26
N ALA A 118 1.94 4.99 -0.79
CA ALA A 118 1.59 6.40 -0.69
C ALA A 118 0.34 6.59 0.20
N PHE A 119 -0.66 5.69 0.09
CA PHE A 119 -1.82 5.67 0.98
C PHE A 119 -1.42 5.48 2.46
N ILE A 120 -0.55 4.52 2.78
CA ILE A 120 -0.07 4.33 4.16
C ILE A 120 0.70 5.55 4.65
N SER A 121 1.58 6.12 3.83
CA SER A 121 2.32 7.35 4.16
C SER A 121 1.37 8.53 4.44
N TRP A 122 0.30 8.68 3.66
CA TRP A 122 -0.74 9.66 3.91
C TRP A 122 -1.49 9.38 5.22
N VAL A 123 -1.93 8.14 5.48
CA VAL A 123 -2.61 7.77 6.73
C VAL A 123 -1.72 8.03 7.95
N ALA A 124 -0.43 7.74 7.87
CA ALA A 124 0.54 8.00 8.93
C ALA A 124 0.69 9.52 9.19
N ARG A 125 0.77 10.32 8.13
CA ARG A 125 0.92 11.78 8.23
C ARG A 125 -0.34 12.43 8.82
N GLU A 126 -1.51 12.05 8.34
CA GLU A 126 -2.80 12.54 8.88
C GLU A 126 -3.04 12.06 10.32
N ALA A 127 -2.42 10.95 10.73
CA ALA A 127 -2.43 10.51 12.12
C ALA A 127 -1.49 11.34 13.03
N GLY A 128 -0.73 12.28 12.47
CA GLY A 128 0.15 13.19 13.20
C GLY A 128 1.60 12.73 13.34
N LEU A 129 2.01 11.64 12.67
CA LEU A 129 3.39 11.17 12.75
C LEU A 129 4.36 12.15 12.08
N GLY A 130 5.48 12.41 12.75
CA GLY A 130 6.61 13.17 12.22
C GLY A 130 7.60 12.33 11.41
N ALA A 131 8.52 12.99 10.71
CA ALA A 131 9.54 12.33 9.89
C ALA A 131 10.52 11.46 10.72
N ASP A 132 10.68 11.78 12.00
CA ASP A 132 11.51 11.00 12.93
C ASP A 132 10.78 9.76 13.46
N GLU A 133 9.45 9.74 13.37
CA GLU A 133 8.59 8.69 13.91
C GLU A 133 8.16 7.68 12.83
N PHE A 134 8.12 8.09 11.56
CA PHE A 134 7.73 7.25 10.44
C PHE A 134 8.45 7.63 9.14
N VAL A 135 8.90 6.63 8.39
CA VAL A 135 9.49 6.83 7.05
C VAL A 135 8.39 6.97 6.01
N PHE A 136 8.13 8.20 5.56
CA PHE A 136 7.22 8.47 4.45
C PHE A 136 7.85 8.07 3.12
N SER A 137 7.24 7.09 2.45
CA SER A 137 7.75 6.56 1.18
C SER A 137 6.62 6.03 0.28
N GLU A 138 6.89 6.04 -1.02
CA GLU A 138 6.12 5.33 -2.04
C GLU A 138 6.41 3.82 -2.09
N ALA A 139 7.27 3.30 -1.20
CA ALA A 139 7.62 1.89 -1.12
C ALA A 139 7.42 1.33 0.31
N HIS A 140 6.59 0.28 0.41
CA HIS A 140 6.32 -0.44 1.67
C HIS A 140 7.59 -0.91 2.40
N VAL A 141 8.60 -1.32 1.64
CA VAL A 141 9.87 -1.83 2.19
C VAL A 141 10.61 -0.79 3.05
N ASP A 142 10.45 0.49 2.77
CA ASP A 142 11.23 1.54 3.43
C ASP A 142 10.81 1.71 4.90
N TYR A 143 9.52 1.81 5.19
CA TYR A 143 9.04 1.86 6.57
C TYR A 143 9.02 0.49 7.25
N ALA A 144 8.91 -0.61 6.49
CA ALA A 144 9.15 -1.94 7.05
C ALA A 144 10.58 -2.09 7.56
N GLY A 145 11.57 -1.60 6.80
CA GLY A 145 12.98 -1.58 7.21
C GLY A 145 13.24 -0.70 8.43
N ALA A 146 12.62 0.49 8.47
CA ALA A 146 12.71 1.37 9.63
C ALA A 146 12.11 0.75 10.90
N ALA A 147 10.94 0.11 10.79
CA ALA A 147 10.31 -0.59 11.89
C ALA A 147 11.11 -1.85 12.32
N TRP A 148 11.75 -2.54 11.38
CA TRP A 148 12.69 -3.63 11.69
C TRP A 148 13.86 -3.13 12.53
N GLN A 149 14.51 -2.05 12.08
CA GLN A 149 15.62 -1.43 12.83
C GLN A 149 15.17 -0.95 14.21
N ALA A 150 13.97 -0.38 14.33
CA ALA A 150 13.39 0.03 15.61
C ALA A 150 13.24 -1.15 16.57
N GLY A 151 12.81 -2.32 16.08
CA GLY A 151 12.74 -3.55 16.88
C GLY A 151 14.13 -4.04 17.34
N VAL A 152 15.14 -3.95 16.46
CA VAL A 152 16.54 -4.27 16.80
C VAL A 152 17.10 -3.33 17.87
N ASP A 153 16.81 -2.04 17.77
CA ASP A 153 17.23 -1.03 18.74
C ASP A 153 16.55 -1.24 20.10
N GLU A 154 15.24 -1.47 20.11
CA GLU A 154 14.47 -1.76 21.32
C GLU A 154 15.00 -3.01 22.05
N ALA A 155 15.25 -4.11 21.32
CA ALA A 155 15.80 -5.34 21.89
C ALA A 155 17.21 -5.14 22.50
N ALA A 156 17.96 -4.15 22.00
CA ALA A 156 19.27 -3.78 22.52
C ALA A 156 19.23 -2.67 23.58
N GLY A 157 18.04 -2.22 24.01
CA GLY A 157 17.87 -1.14 24.97
C GLY A 157 18.26 0.25 24.44
N ARG A 158 18.35 0.42 23.11
CA ARG A 158 18.62 1.71 22.48
C ARG A 158 17.31 2.48 22.28
N ALA A 159 17.35 3.78 22.58
CA ALA A 159 16.24 4.66 22.28
C ALA A 159 16.06 4.77 20.75
N THR A 160 14.82 4.73 20.30
CA THR A 160 14.45 4.95 18.91
C THR A 160 13.15 5.76 18.86
N PRO A 161 13.08 6.83 18.04
CA PRO A 161 11.89 7.67 17.89
C PRO A 161 10.81 7.03 17.01
N GLN A 162 11.10 5.92 16.32
CA GLN A 162 10.16 5.27 15.42
C GLN A 162 8.89 4.83 16.20
N ALA A 163 7.72 5.12 15.63
CA ALA A 163 6.43 4.81 16.24
C ALA A 163 6.04 3.33 16.10
N LEU A 164 6.62 2.63 15.13
CA LEU A 164 6.33 1.23 14.82
C LEU A 164 7.58 0.36 15.01
N ARG A 165 7.39 -0.87 15.47
CA ARG A 165 8.40 -1.94 15.45
C ARG A 165 7.94 -3.12 14.62
N ALA A 166 8.86 -3.83 13.99
CA ALA A 166 8.56 -5.11 13.35
C ALA A 166 8.32 -6.20 14.41
N CYS A 167 7.29 -7.01 14.19
CA CYS A 167 6.91 -8.16 14.99
C CYS A 167 6.49 -9.31 14.08
N ASP A 168 6.65 -10.53 14.56
CA ASP A 168 6.14 -11.71 13.86
C ASP A 168 4.62 -11.80 14.04
N LEU A 169 3.87 -11.66 12.95
CA LEU A 169 2.41 -11.70 12.95
C LEU A 169 1.85 -13.06 13.42
N THR A 170 2.61 -14.14 13.24
CA THR A 170 2.20 -15.49 13.67
C THR A 170 2.31 -15.68 15.18
N ARG A 171 3.07 -14.81 15.86
CA ARG A 171 3.30 -14.85 17.32
C ARG A 171 2.74 -13.63 18.05
N THR A 172 2.31 -12.60 17.33
CA THR A 172 1.93 -11.30 17.89
C THR A 172 0.50 -10.94 17.45
N PRO A 173 -0.45 -10.85 18.40
CA PRO A 173 -1.80 -10.40 18.08
C PRO A 173 -1.81 -8.97 17.51
N PRO A 174 -2.45 -8.74 16.34
CA PRO A 174 -2.57 -7.41 15.77
C PRO A 174 -3.55 -6.55 16.59
N ARG A 175 -3.36 -5.22 16.54
CA ARG A 175 -4.22 -4.23 17.20
C ARG A 175 -4.63 -3.15 16.21
N PRO A 176 -5.79 -2.49 16.40
CA PRO A 176 -6.18 -1.35 15.56
C PRO A 176 -5.09 -0.28 15.50
N GLY A 177 -4.66 0.06 14.28
CA GLY A 177 -3.59 1.00 13.99
C GLY A 177 -2.29 0.34 13.55
N ASP A 178 -2.04 -0.92 13.90
CA ASP A 178 -0.88 -1.68 13.43
C ASP A 178 -0.96 -1.88 11.90
N LEU A 179 0.18 -2.17 11.25
CA LEU A 179 0.22 -2.52 9.83
C LEU A 179 0.50 -4.00 9.66
N VAL A 180 -0.36 -4.71 8.93
CA VAL A 180 -0.13 -6.10 8.53
C VAL A 180 0.52 -6.08 7.15
N CYS A 181 1.62 -6.82 6.95
CA CYS A 181 2.47 -6.71 5.76
C CYS A 181 2.88 -8.07 5.19
N GLN A 182 3.08 -8.09 3.87
CA GLN A 182 3.63 -9.24 3.13
C GLN A 182 4.55 -8.80 1.99
N ALA A 183 5.48 -9.68 1.60
CA ALA A 183 6.20 -9.54 0.35
C ALA A 183 5.30 -9.93 -0.85
N ARG A 184 5.62 -9.45 -2.06
CA ARG A 184 4.87 -9.78 -3.28
C ARG A 184 5.74 -9.90 -4.52
N GLY A 185 5.16 -10.45 -5.59
CA GLY A 185 5.81 -10.64 -6.87
C GLY A 185 6.93 -11.70 -6.85
N ALA A 186 7.55 -11.94 -8.02
CA ALA A 186 8.54 -13.01 -8.18
C ALA A 186 9.73 -12.89 -7.21
N ARG A 187 10.18 -11.67 -6.89
CA ARG A 187 11.27 -11.43 -5.93
C ARG A 187 10.85 -11.60 -4.48
N GLY A 188 9.56 -11.46 -4.18
CA GLY A 188 9.00 -11.69 -2.85
C GLY A 188 8.66 -13.15 -2.59
N ALA A 189 8.64 -14.01 -3.61
CA ALA A 189 8.13 -15.38 -3.48
C ALA A 189 8.87 -16.26 -2.46
N ALA A 190 10.15 -15.96 -2.22
CA ALA A 190 10.97 -16.65 -1.22
C ALA A 190 10.97 -15.94 0.16
N LEU A 191 10.26 -14.83 0.31
CA LEU A 191 10.17 -14.04 1.53
C LEU A 191 8.81 -14.29 2.20
N ASP A 192 8.65 -15.53 2.62
CA ASP A 192 7.40 -16.13 3.07
C ASP A 192 7.35 -16.34 4.60
N SER A 193 8.33 -15.82 5.34
CA SER A 193 8.34 -15.83 6.81
C SER A 193 8.84 -14.50 7.39
N TYR A 194 8.54 -14.26 8.67
CA TYR A 194 9.03 -13.08 9.39
C TYR A 194 10.57 -13.01 9.37
N GLU A 195 11.24 -14.13 9.61
CA GLU A 195 12.70 -14.23 9.61
C GLU A 195 13.29 -13.89 8.23
N ARG A 196 12.74 -14.47 7.15
CA ARG A 196 13.24 -14.23 5.78
C ARG A 196 13.01 -12.79 5.34
N ILE A 197 11.86 -12.21 5.66
CA ILE A 197 11.60 -10.77 5.44
C ILE A 197 12.59 -9.94 6.23
N GLY A 198 12.81 -10.27 7.51
CA GLY A 198 13.75 -9.60 8.39
C GLY A 198 15.18 -9.58 7.86
N GLU A 199 15.68 -10.71 7.39
CA GLU A 199 16.99 -10.82 6.73
C GLU A 199 17.10 -9.89 5.51
N ALA A 200 16.04 -9.82 4.69
CA ALA A 200 16.01 -8.94 3.53
C ALA A 200 15.94 -7.45 3.89
N LEU A 201 15.35 -7.10 5.05
CA LEU A 201 15.23 -5.74 5.56
C LEU A 201 16.51 -5.26 6.26
N ALA A 202 17.17 -6.12 7.05
CA ALA A 202 18.29 -5.74 7.92
C ALA A 202 19.48 -5.10 7.19
N GLY A 203 19.70 -5.43 5.92
CA GLY A 203 20.80 -4.90 5.11
C GLY A 203 20.43 -3.76 4.17
N ARG A 204 19.18 -3.27 4.22
CA ARG A 204 18.65 -2.39 3.18
C ARG A 204 18.58 -0.92 3.63
N PRO A 205 19.21 0.03 2.91
CA PRO A 205 18.95 1.45 3.16
C PRO A 205 17.56 1.84 2.65
N THR A 206 16.94 2.82 3.31
CA THR A 206 15.74 3.51 2.82
C THR A 206 15.99 4.09 1.42
N GLY A 207 15.04 3.91 0.50
CA GLY A 207 15.20 4.31 -0.90
C GLY A 207 16.19 3.43 -1.68
N GLY A 208 16.57 2.28 -1.10
CA GLY A 208 17.44 1.30 -1.74
C GLY A 208 16.76 0.56 -2.90
N ALA A 209 17.30 -0.60 -3.26
CA ALA A 209 16.73 -1.41 -4.35
C ALA A 209 15.22 -1.67 -4.14
N PRO A 210 14.44 -2.02 -5.18
CA PRO A 210 13.04 -2.34 -5.02
C PRO A 210 12.86 -3.73 -4.38
N LEU A 211 12.03 -3.80 -3.34
CA LEU A 211 11.47 -5.04 -2.82
C LEU A 211 9.94 -4.88 -2.81
N PRO A 212 9.20 -5.56 -3.71
CA PRO A 212 7.77 -5.41 -3.74
C PRO A 212 7.16 -5.99 -2.46
N MET A 213 6.46 -5.13 -1.72
CA MET A 213 5.70 -5.47 -0.53
C MET A 213 4.32 -4.81 -0.59
N HIS A 214 3.44 -5.20 0.31
CA HIS A 214 2.14 -4.59 0.54
C HIS A 214 1.80 -4.64 2.03
N CYS A 215 1.18 -3.58 2.53
CA CYS A 215 0.73 -3.47 3.90
C CYS A 215 -0.65 -2.83 3.96
N ASP A 216 -1.46 -3.31 4.90
CA ASP A 216 -2.79 -2.81 5.22
C ASP A 216 -2.84 -2.32 6.67
N VAL A 217 -3.67 -1.32 6.95
CA VAL A 217 -3.89 -0.80 8.31
C VAL A 217 -4.91 -1.68 9.02
N VAL A 218 -4.56 -2.30 10.14
CA VAL A 218 -5.53 -3.00 10.98
C VAL A 218 -6.53 -1.98 11.52
N VAL A 219 -7.81 -2.16 11.22
CA VAL A 219 -8.86 -1.23 11.64
C VAL A 219 -9.71 -1.79 12.77
N ASN A 220 -9.94 -3.09 12.81
CA ASN A 220 -10.82 -3.72 13.78
C ASN A 220 -10.29 -5.09 14.19
N VAL A 221 -10.57 -5.52 15.42
CA VAL A 221 -10.19 -6.84 15.94
C VAL A 221 -11.34 -7.34 16.82
N ASP A 222 -11.76 -8.58 16.59
CA ASP A 222 -12.74 -9.28 17.43
C ASP A 222 -12.22 -10.68 17.79
N ASP A 223 -13.08 -11.54 18.34
CA ASP A 223 -12.67 -12.87 18.83
C ASP A 223 -12.40 -13.89 17.71
N THR A 224 -12.82 -13.60 16.48
CA THR A 224 -12.68 -14.51 15.33
C THR A 224 -11.62 -14.08 14.33
N GLY A 225 -11.10 -12.85 14.44
CA GLY A 225 -10.17 -12.30 13.47
C GLY A 225 -10.02 -10.79 13.55
N PHE A 226 -9.51 -10.20 12.48
CA PHE A 226 -9.30 -8.77 12.35
C PHE A 226 -9.58 -8.27 10.94
N ASP A 227 -9.97 -7.01 10.84
CA ASP A 227 -10.18 -6.32 9.56
C ASP A 227 -8.99 -5.39 9.30
N ALA A 228 -8.49 -5.39 8.07
CA ALA A 228 -7.42 -4.53 7.63
C ALA A 228 -7.82 -3.76 6.35
N VAL A 229 -7.42 -2.49 6.24
CA VAL A 229 -7.73 -1.62 5.10
C VAL A 229 -6.47 -1.27 4.34
N GLY A 230 -6.46 -1.62 3.05
CA GLY A 230 -5.35 -1.40 2.12
C GLY A 230 -5.73 -0.46 0.99
N GLY A 231 -4.81 0.43 0.62
CA GLY A 231 -4.91 1.19 -0.62
C GLY A 231 -4.46 0.35 -1.83
N ASN A 232 -5.00 0.63 -3.00
CA ASN A 232 -4.66 0.00 -4.28
C ASN A 232 -4.78 -1.54 -4.28
N VAL A 233 -5.76 -2.06 -3.54
CA VAL A 233 -6.20 -3.45 -3.64
C VAL A 233 -7.39 -3.46 -4.59
N LEU A 234 -7.27 -4.18 -5.71
CA LEU A 234 -8.26 -4.14 -6.80
C LEU A 234 -8.60 -2.71 -7.24
N GLN A 235 -7.58 -1.84 -7.35
CA GLN A 235 -7.74 -0.43 -7.73
C GLN A 235 -8.67 0.38 -6.80
N SER A 236 -8.82 -0.01 -5.53
CA SER A 236 -9.65 0.72 -4.56
C SER A 236 -8.99 0.79 -3.18
N VAL A 237 -9.65 1.46 -2.23
CA VAL A 237 -9.37 1.33 -0.79
C VAL A 237 -10.25 0.20 -0.27
N THR A 238 -9.63 -0.95 0.02
CA THR A 238 -10.36 -2.20 0.29
C THR A 238 -10.19 -2.63 1.73
N LEU A 239 -11.29 -3.04 2.36
CA LEU A 239 -11.27 -3.79 3.61
C LEU A 239 -11.13 -5.28 3.32
N ARG A 240 -10.21 -5.94 4.04
CA ARG A 240 -10.02 -7.39 4.04
C ARG A 240 -10.19 -7.92 5.45
N ARG A 241 -10.98 -8.98 5.59
CA ARG A 241 -11.03 -9.79 6.79
C ARG A 241 -9.90 -10.84 6.81
N LEU A 242 -9.22 -10.99 7.95
CA LEU A 242 -8.33 -12.11 8.24
C LEU A 242 -8.80 -12.85 9.50
N ALA A 243 -8.87 -14.17 9.43
CA ALA A 243 -9.27 -15.03 10.54
C ALA A 243 -8.11 -15.31 11.53
N PHE A 244 -8.48 -15.46 12.80
CA PHE A 244 -7.59 -16.07 13.80
C PHE A 244 -7.74 -17.59 13.81
N ALA A 245 -6.68 -18.28 14.23
CA ALA A 245 -6.77 -19.70 14.53
C ALA A 245 -7.82 -19.92 15.65
N PRO A 246 -8.68 -20.95 15.56
CA PRO A 246 -9.79 -21.17 16.50
C PRO A 246 -9.35 -21.11 17.97
N GLY A 247 -10.04 -20.28 18.77
CA GLY A 247 -9.75 -20.14 20.20
C GLY A 247 -8.49 -19.33 20.53
N THR A 248 -7.87 -18.69 19.54
CA THR A 248 -6.68 -17.86 19.71
C THR A 248 -6.91 -16.44 19.19
N ARG A 249 -5.91 -15.56 19.35
CA ARG A 249 -5.83 -14.25 18.69
C ARG A 249 -4.62 -14.14 17.75
N LEU A 250 -4.21 -15.29 17.21
CA LEU A 250 -3.08 -15.41 16.29
C LEU A 250 -3.60 -15.74 14.89
N LEU A 251 -2.89 -15.26 13.86
CA LEU A 251 -3.27 -15.49 12.47
C LEU A 251 -3.49 -16.98 12.20
N ASP A 252 -4.59 -17.32 11.52
CA ASP A 252 -4.88 -18.69 11.12
C ASP A 252 -3.78 -19.23 10.18
N ALA A 253 -3.29 -20.44 10.45
CA ALA A 253 -2.19 -21.05 9.70
C ALA A 253 -2.52 -21.28 8.21
N SER A 254 -3.80 -21.26 7.81
CA SER A 254 -4.19 -21.27 6.39
C SER A 254 -3.70 -20.05 5.59
N TYR A 255 -3.29 -18.99 6.26
CA TYR A 255 -2.65 -17.82 5.64
C TYR A 255 -1.12 -17.94 5.50
N LEU A 256 -0.55 -19.08 5.88
CA LEU A 256 0.88 -19.41 5.76
C LEU A 256 1.12 -20.44 4.64
N PRO A 257 2.34 -20.50 4.07
CA PRO A 257 2.64 -21.40 2.95
C PRO A 257 2.39 -22.87 3.28
N GLU A 258 2.63 -23.27 4.52
CA GLU A 258 2.45 -24.65 4.99
C GLU A 258 0.96 -25.02 5.20
N GLY A 259 0.07 -24.03 5.33
CA GLY A 259 -1.36 -24.22 5.59
C GLY A 259 -2.18 -24.65 4.38
N CYS A 260 -1.62 -24.49 3.16
CA CYS A 260 -2.29 -24.85 1.91
C CYS A 260 -1.38 -25.73 1.03
N THR A 261 -1.30 -27.02 1.34
CA THR A 261 -0.61 -27.99 0.47
C THR A 261 -1.51 -28.39 -0.70
N THR A 262 -0.95 -28.40 -1.91
CA THR A 262 -1.65 -28.85 -3.13
C THR A 262 -2.17 -30.27 -2.95
N GLY A 263 -3.50 -30.45 -3.01
CA GLY A 263 -4.18 -31.75 -2.94
C GLY A 263 -4.97 -32.04 -1.66
N GLY A 264 -4.92 -31.16 -0.65
CA GLY A 264 -5.81 -31.24 0.49
C GLY A 264 -7.23 -30.75 0.13
N VAL A 265 -8.24 -31.59 0.32
CA VAL A 265 -9.67 -31.34 -0.01
C VAL A 265 -10.30 -30.17 0.80
N ALA A 266 -9.51 -29.49 1.64
CA ALA A 266 -9.95 -28.45 2.57
C ALA A 266 -9.15 -27.14 2.48
N CYS A 267 -8.30 -26.92 1.47
CA CYS A 267 -7.69 -25.60 1.30
C CYS A 267 -8.65 -24.68 0.53
N VAL A 268 -9.22 -23.71 1.24
CA VAL A 268 -9.75 -22.51 0.61
C VAL A 268 -8.55 -21.60 0.35
N ASP A 269 -8.30 -21.22 -0.91
CA ASP A 269 -7.33 -20.15 -1.21
C ASP A 269 -7.92 -18.86 -0.64
N ARG A 270 -7.57 -18.55 0.61
CA ARG A 270 -8.14 -17.43 1.38
C ARG A 270 -7.59 -16.06 0.95
N HIS A 271 -6.93 -16.01 -0.20
CA HIS A 271 -6.16 -14.86 -0.62
C HIS A 271 -6.31 -14.53 -2.12
N MET A 272 -6.05 -13.27 -2.42
CA MET A 272 -5.70 -12.83 -3.79
C MET A 272 -4.22 -13.10 -4.13
N SER A 273 -3.43 -13.54 -3.15
CA SER A 273 -1.99 -13.74 -3.24
C SER A 273 -1.60 -14.94 -2.41
N ARG A 274 -0.83 -15.87 -2.97
CA ARG A 274 -0.25 -16.99 -2.22
C ARG A 274 0.96 -16.60 -1.35
N GLN A 275 1.23 -15.31 -1.23
CA GLN A 275 2.27 -14.81 -0.34
C GLN A 275 1.68 -14.65 1.06
N PRO A 276 2.34 -15.16 2.10
CA PRO A 276 1.80 -15.14 3.44
C PRO A 276 1.97 -13.77 4.10
N TRP A 277 0.98 -13.42 4.92
CA TRP A 277 1.10 -12.31 5.86
C TRP A 277 1.94 -12.77 7.04
N SER A 278 3.14 -12.20 7.21
CA SER A 278 4.09 -12.66 8.22
C SER A 278 4.75 -11.52 9.00
N LEU A 279 4.69 -10.28 8.48
CA LEU A 279 5.23 -9.10 9.14
C LEU A 279 4.09 -8.26 9.72
N LEU A 280 4.20 -7.93 11.01
CA LEU A 280 3.35 -6.95 11.69
C LEU A 280 4.22 -5.74 12.06
N LEU A 281 3.86 -4.54 11.62
CA LEU A 281 4.44 -3.30 12.14
C LEU A 281 3.54 -2.80 13.27
N GLN A 282 3.98 -3.05 14.49
CA GLN A 282 3.20 -2.83 15.69
C GLN A 282 3.51 -1.46 16.30
N TRP A 283 2.48 -0.72 16.72
CA TRP A 283 2.66 0.51 17.51
C TRP A 283 3.46 0.27 18.80
N ARG A 284 4.45 1.13 19.05
CA ARG A 284 5.32 1.04 20.22
C ARG A 284 4.74 1.74 21.43
#